data_AF-A0A2G4J837-F1
#
_entry.id   AF-A0A2G4J837-F1
#
_cell.length_a   1.000
_cell.length_b   1.000
_cell.length_c   1.000
_cell.angle_alpha   90.00
_cell.angle_beta   90.00
_cell.angle_gamma   90.00
#
_symmetry.space_group_name_H-M   'P 1'
#
loop_
_entity.id
_entity.type
_entity.pdbx_description
1 polymer ?
#
loop_
_entity_poly.entity_id
_entity_poly.type
_entity_poly.pdbx_seq_one_letter_code
_entity_poly.pdbx_strand_id
1 'polypeptide(L)'
;MQILTPLYQQKGASTLETSLVTLPVLLVCLLGFELVQAHQTRHFVNLALQEAGRAAAVSPAGSGKVAQTFAQALWPLFTPAGKYANAEQRQAATLARYQVSYGLPVWQLTTTTLAKNRAQLDLIYVHEPGQAWLRKVLQLSAQQLPAFAKNDLAAQARQRGLLALRLSHRVVLHASEVQATTRALKSEPKPERLETNTRALHVSNNFVTSSLSAQPRGVNPAVNAPQQSSIKAAASAGLSQEQLAQPDQALCGVLLCCPP
;
A
#
# COMPACT_ATOMS: atom_id res chain seq x y z
N MET A 1 7.63 45.96 61.43
CA MET A 1 6.54 44.97 61.50
C MET A 1 6.71 44.04 60.30
N GLN A 2 7.31 42.86 60.50
CA GLN A 2 7.57 41.91 59.42
C GLN A 2 6.46 40.86 59.45
N ILE A 3 5.63 40.83 58.41
CA ILE A 3 4.57 39.85 58.24
C ILE A 3 5.23 38.59 57.68
N LEU A 4 5.54 37.65 58.56
CA LEU A 4 5.94 36.29 58.19
C LEU A 4 4.68 35.55 57.72
N THR A 5 4.47 35.49 56.41
CA THR A 5 3.46 34.59 55.84
C THR A 5 4.02 33.17 55.83
N PRO A 6 3.31 32.18 56.43
CA PRO A 6 3.74 30.80 56.38
C PRO A 6 3.63 30.31 54.94
N LEU A 7 4.77 29.97 54.33
CA LEU A 7 4.83 29.28 53.05
C LEU A 7 4.33 27.86 53.26
N TYR A 8 3.00 27.68 53.14
CA TYR A 8 2.38 26.38 53.10
C TYR A 8 2.91 25.64 51.88
N GLN A 9 3.77 24.65 52.10
CA GLN A 9 4.35 23.83 51.03
C GLN A 9 3.26 23.00 50.36
N GLN A 10 2.62 23.59 49.35
CA GLN A 10 1.60 22.97 48.52
C GLN A 10 2.27 22.03 47.50
N LYS A 11 2.90 20.96 47.99
CA LYS A 11 3.64 19.98 47.18
C LYS A 11 2.76 19.17 46.21
N GLY A 12 1.43 19.18 46.38
CA GLY A 12 0.49 18.45 45.52
C GLY A 12 -0.11 19.23 44.35
N ALA A 13 -0.13 20.57 44.39
CA ALA A 13 -0.75 21.37 43.32
C ALA A 13 0.14 21.41 42.06
N SER A 14 1.45 21.58 42.26
CA SER A 14 2.42 21.70 41.17
C SER A 14 2.50 20.47 40.26
N THR A 15 2.29 19.25 40.80
CA THR A 15 2.31 18.02 40.01
C THR A 15 1.09 17.89 39.10
N LEU A 16 -0.09 18.38 39.53
CA LEU A 16 -1.30 18.35 38.70
C LEU A 16 -1.22 19.35 37.56
N GLU A 17 -0.76 20.57 37.84
CA GLU A 17 -0.57 21.61 36.83
C GLU A 17 0.46 21.18 35.77
N THR A 18 1.56 20.58 36.21
CA THR A 18 2.58 20.06 35.29
C THR A 18 2.02 18.91 34.44
N SER A 19 1.35 17.93 35.05
CA SER A 19 0.80 16.78 34.33
C SER A 19 -0.25 17.19 33.30
N LEU A 20 -1.07 18.20 33.62
CA LEU A 20 -2.09 18.73 32.72
C LEU A 20 -1.48 19.33 31.44
N VAL A 21 -0.28 19.92 31.51
CA VAL A 21 0.42 20.49 30.37
C VAL A 21 1.32 19.46 29.67
N THR A 22 2.01 18.60 30.41
CA THR A 22 2.95 17.62 29.84
C THR A 22 2.25 16.52 29.05
N LEU A 23 1.10 16.04 29.51
CA LEU A 23 0.36 14.96 28.84
C LEU A 23 -0.04 15.29 27.39
N PRO A 24 -0.70 16.42 27.09
CA PRO A 24 -1.05 16.75 25.71
C PRO A 24 0.18 16.98 24.83
N VAL A 25 1.26 17.57 25.36
CA VAL A 25 2.52 17.75 24.62
C VAL A 25 3.10 16.38 24.23
N LEU A 26 3.14 15.43 25.16
CA LEU A 26 3.60 14.07 24.89
C LEU A 26 2.74 13.38 23.81
N LEU A 27 1.41 13.52 23.89
CA LEU A 27 0.50 12.94 22.90
C LEU A 27 0.73 13.51 21.50
N VAL A 28 0.95 14.82 21.38
CA VAL A 28 1.28 15.46 20.10
C VAL A 28 2.61 14.94 19.55
N CYS A 29 3.64 14.79 20.38
CA CYS A 29 4.92 14.23 19.96
C CYS A 29 4.78 12.79 19.46
N LEU A 30 4.04 11.93 20.17
CA LEU A 30 3.79 10.55 19.75
C LEU A 30 3.01 10.49 18.44
N LEU A 31 2.00 11.35 18.28
CA LEU A 31 1.24 11.43 17.03
C LEU A 31 2.11 11.94 15.87
N GLY A 32 3.00 12.90 16.12
CA GLY A 32 3.96 13.40 15.14
C GLY A 32 4.90 12.30 14.65
N PHE A 33 5.39 11.44 15.55
CA PHE A 33 6.23 10.30 15.20
C PHE A 33 5.51 9.32 14.27
N GLU A 34 4.28 8.92 14.62
CA GLU A 34 3.45 8.05 13.78
C GLU A 34 3.18 8.68 12.40
N LEU A 35 2.92 9.99 12.35
CA LEU A 35 2.68 10.70 11.10
C LEU A 35 3.92 10.68 10.20
N VAL A 36 5.12 10.91 10.75
CA VAL A 36 6.38 10.85 10.00
C VAL A 36 6.61 9.43 9.46
N GLN A 37 6.39 8.40 10.27
CA GLN A 37 6.55 7.01 9.85
C GLN A 37 5.54 6.62 8.74
N ALA A 38 4.28 7.02 8.89
CA ALA A 38 3.26 6.82 7.87
C ALA A 38 3.61 7.56 6.57
N HIS A 39 4.17 8.78 6.68
CA HIS A 39 4.59 9.57 5.54
C HIS A 39 5.78 8.95 4.79
N GLN A 40 6.80 8.47 5.51
CA GLN A 40 7.92 7.74 4.92
C GLN A 40 7.45 6.48 4.20
N THR A 41 6.60 5.68 4.85
CA THR A 41 6.00 4.48 4.25
C THR A 41 5.29 4.83 2.94
N ARG A 42 4.49 5.89 2.95
CA ARG A 42 3.77 6.37 1.76
C ARG A 42 4.71 6.74 0.61
N HIS A 43 5.85 7.37 0.89
CA HIS A 43 6.84 7.71 -0.15
C HIS A 43 7.42 6.48 -0.82
N PHE A 44 7.88 5.50 -0.04
CA PHE A 44 8.41 4.26 -0.61
C PHE A 44 7.36 3.46 -1.39
N VAL A 45 6.12 3.44 -0.89
CA VAL A 45 5.01 2.80 -1.60
C VAL A 45 4.70 3.52 -2.93
N ASN A 46 4.74 4.86 -2.96
CA ASN A 46 4.57 5.62 -4.21
C ASN A 46 5.68 5.31 -5.22
N LEU A 47 6.95 5.23 -4.77
CA LEU A 47 8.07 4.86 -5.63
C LEU A 47 7.89 3.44 -6.20
N ALA A 48 7.49 2.50 -5.35
CA ALA A 48 7.19 1.13 -5.81
C ALA A 48 6.02 1.09 -6.81
N LEU A 49 5.00 1.92 -6.62
CA LEU A 49 3.87 2.02 -7.53
C LEU A 49 4.27 2.63 -8.89
N GLN A 50 5.22 3.56 -8.89
CA GLN A 50 5.82 4.11 -10.12
C GLN A 50 6.64 3.05 -10.87
N GLU A 51 7.46 2.25 -10.18
CA GLU A 51 8.21 1.16 -10.81
C GLU A 51 7.29 0.04 -11.34
N ALA A 52 6.23 -0.29 -10.61
CA ALA A 52 5.19 -1.19 -11.09
C ALA A 52 4.48 -0.61 -12.34
N GLY A 53 4.23 0.70 -12.36
CA GLY A 53 3.69 1.41 -13.52
C GLY A 53 4.61 1.35 -14.74
N ARG A 54 5.93 1.52 -14.56
CA ARG A 54 6.92 1.34 -15.62
C ARG A 54 6.88 -0.09 -16.17
N ALA A 55 6.84 -1.09 -15.29
CA ALA A 55 6.72 -2.49 -15.72
C ALA A 55 5.42 -2.75 -16.50
N ALA A 56 4.30 -2.17 -16.06
CA ALA A 56 3.00 -2.27 -16.73
C ALA A 56 3.01 -1.63 -18.12
N ALA A 57 3.72 -0.50 -18.30
CA ALA A 57 3.80 0.20 -19.57
C ALA A 57 4.54 -0.61 -20.66
N VAL A 58 5.51 -1.44 -20.27
CA VAL A 58 6.35 -2.25 -21.17
C VAL A 58 5.80 -3.66 -21.35
N SER A 59 5.04 -4.18 -20.37
CA SER A 59 4.52 -5.55 -20.39
C SER A 59 2.99 -5.56 -20.20
N PRO A 60 2.22 -5.32 -21.28
CA PRO A 60 0.75 -5.21 -21.20
C PRO A 60 0.03 -6.52 -20.81
N ALA A 61 0.72 -7.66 -20.80
CA ALA A 61 0.10 -8.98 -20.65
C ALA A 61 0.35 -9.68 -19.29
N GLY A 62 1.05 -9.05 -18.34
CA GLY A 62 1.51 -9.72 -17.12
C GLY A 62 1.15 -8.99 -15.83
N SER A 63 -0.09 -9.15 -15.34
CA SER A 63 -0.48 -8.66 -14.01
C SER A 63 0.45 -9.18 -12.90
N GLY A 64 0.87 -10.45 -13.01
CA GLY A 64 1.86 -11.06 -12.13
C GLY A 64 3.21 -10.34 -12.12
N LYS A 65 3.69 -9.86 -13.28
CA LYS A 65 4.96 -9.12 -13.38
C LYS A 65 4.86 -7.75 -12.72
N VAL A 66 3.74 -7.06 -12.88
CA VAL A 66 3.48 -5.76 -12.23
C VAL A 66 3.50 -5.90 -10.71
N ALA A 67 2.80 -6.89 -10.15
CA ALA A 67 2.81 -7.15 -8.72
C ALA A 67 4.17 -7.63 -8.20
N GLN A 68 4.90 -8.43 -8.97
CA GLN A 68 6.25 -8.85 -8.61
C GLN A 68 7.21 -7.65 -8.54
N THR A 69 7.20 -6.78 -9.57
CA THR A 69 8.02 -5.55 -9.56
C THR A 69 7.62 -4.62 -8.42
N PHE A 70 6.33 -4.47 -8.14
CA PHE A 70 5.85 -3.74 -6.97
C PHE A 70 6.43 -4.31 -5.68
N ALA A 71 6.31 -5.63 -5.46
CA ALA A 71 6.80 -6.29 -4.26
C ALA A 71 8.32 -6.16 -4.09
N GLN A 72 9.09 -6.21 -5.18
CA GLN A 72 10.54 -6.01 -5.18
C GLN A 72 10.93 -4.57 -4.87
N ALA A 73 10.24 -3.60 -5.47
CA ALA A 73 10.51 -2.17 -5.22
C ALA A 73 10.18 -1.75 -3.77
N LEU A 74 9.41 -2.56 -3.04
CA LEU A 74 9.13 -2.38 -1.62
C LEU A 74 10.22 -2.93 -0.68
N TRP A 75 11.21 -3.67 -1.16
CA TRP A 75 12.30 -4.21 -0.34
C TRP A 75 13.01 -3.21 0.58
N PRO A 76 13.25 -1.94 0.18
CA PRO A 76 13.89 -0.95 1.05
C PRO A 76 13.16 -0.72 2.39
N LEU A 77 11.83 -0.88 2.43
CA LEU A 77 11.03 -0.75 3.65
C LEU A 77 11.29 -1.86 4.67
N PHE A 78 11.95 -2.95 4.27
CA PHE A 78 12.29 -4.08 5.11
C PHE A 78 13.79 -4.08 5.51
N THR A 79 14.40 -2.91 5.62
CA THR A 79 15.78 -2.73 6.13
C THR A 79 15.74 -2.00 7.48
N PRO A 80 16.64 -2.27 8.46
CA PRO A 80 17.92 -2.99 8.38
C PRO A 80 17.88 -4.50 8.72
N ALA A 81 19.04 -5.17 8.74
CA ALA A 81 19.19 -6.61 8.92
C ALA A 81 18.84 -7.07 10.35
N GLY A 82 17.62 -7.57 10.53
CA GLY A 82 17.25 -8.38 11.70
C GLY A 82 17.65 -9.86 11.53
N LYS A 83 16.79 -10.78 12.00
CA LYS A 83 17.02 -12.24 11.97
C LYS A 83 17.20 -12.85 10.57
N TYR A 84 16.75 -12.19 9.51
CA TYR A 84 16.77 -12.73 8.14
C TYR A 84 17.85 -12.06 7.30
N ALA A 85 18.56 -12.85 6.49
CA ALA A 85 19.66 -12.38 5.65
C ALA A 85 19.16 -11.48 4.49
N ASN A 86 18.09 -11.88 3.82
CA ASN A 86 17.62 -11.24 2.59
C ASN A 86 16.38 -10.36 2.81
N ALA A 87 16.25 -9.26 2.05
CA ALA A 87 15.09 -8.37 2.14
C ALA A 87 13.77 -9.08 1.77
N GLU A 88 13.83 -10.00 0.79
CA GLU A 88 12.70 -10.86 0.41
C GLU A 88 12.24 -11.75 1.56
N GLN A 89 13.15 -12.36 2.32
CA GLN A 89 12.81 -13.17 3.49
C GLN A 89 12.21 -12.30 4.60
N ARG A 90 12.74 -11.09 4.82
CA ARG A 90 12.18 -10.11 5.78
C ARG A 90 10.78 -9.69 5.39
N GLN A 91 10.55 -9.46 4.10
CA GLN A 91 9.24 -9.22 3.54
C GLN A 91 8.34 -10.41 3.84
N ALA A 92 8.65 -11.61 3.34
CA ALA A 92 7.88 -12.84 3.52
C ALA A 92 7.49 -13.10 4.99
N ALA A 93 8.45 -13.00 5.90
CA ALA A 93 8.22 -13.18 7.34
C ALA A 93 7.30 -12.12 7.94
N THR A 94 7.47 -10.86 7.54
CA THR A 94 6.55 -9.79 7.92
C THR A 94 5.16 -10.12 7.41
N LEU A 95 5.01 -10.57 6.15
CA LEU A 95 3.71 -10.95 5.59
C LEU A 95 3.03 -12.04 6.41
N ALA A 96 3.77 -13.09 6.73
CA ALA A 96 3.27 -14.19 7.54
C ALA A 96 2.79 -13.71 8.92
N ARG A 97 3.54 -12.82 9.57
CA ARG A 97 3.14 -12.23 10.85
C ARG A 97 1.84 -11.45 10.75
N TYR A 98 1.67 -10.61 9.73
CA TYR A 98 0.44 -9.85 9.52
C TYR A 98 -0.76 -10.75 9.24
N GLN A 99 -0.57 -11.76 8.42
CA GLN A 99 -1.63 -12.70 8.11
C GLN A 99 -2.09 -13.45 9.37
N VAL A 100 -1.16 -13.81 10.27
CA VAL A 100 -1.50 -14.44 11.55
C VAL A 100 -2.17 -13.47 12.51
N SER A 101 -1.64 -12.25 12.67
CA SER A 101 -2.15 -11.27 13.64
C SER A 101 -3.50 -10.68 13.24
N TYR A 102 -3.71 -10.48 11.94
CA TYR A 102 -4.85 -9.73 11.44
C TYR A 102 -5.70 -10.51 10.45
N GLY A 103 -5.25 -11.60 9.83
CA GLY A 103 -6.04 -12.33 8.84
C GLY A 103 -6.46 -11.48 7.65
N LEU A 104 -5.67 -10.47 7.28
CA LEU A 104 -5.91 -9.55 6.18
C LEU A 104 -4.67 -9.44 5.31
N PRO A 105 -4.83 -9.33 3.97
CA PRO A 105 -3.73 -8.87 3.13
C PRO A 105 -3.42 -7.42 3.52
N VAL A 106 -2.15 -7.06 3.43
CA VAL A 106 -1.68 -5.74 3.85
C VAL A 106 -1.60 -4.77 2.69
N TRP A 107 -1.54 -5.25 1.48
CA TRP A 107 -1.83 -4.44 0.31
C TRP A 107 -2.61 -5.23 -0.72
N GLN A 108 -3.36 -4.50 -1.53
CA GLN A 108 -4.13 -5.00 -2.65
C GLN A 108 -3.91 -4.03 -3.82
N LEU A 109 -3.36 -4.56 -4.91
CA LEU A 109 -3.09 -3.85 -6.15
C LEU A 109 -4.09 -4.31 -7.20
N THR A 110 -4.91 -3.37 -7.67
CA THR A 110 -5.89 -3.57 -8.74
C THR A 110 -5.46 -2.73 -9.94
N THR A 111 -5.43 -3.36 -11.11
CA THR A 111 -5.13 -2.68 -12.37
C THR A 111 -6.43 -2.49 -13.14
N THR A 112 -6.81 -1.24 -13.37
CA THR A 112 -8.01 -0.88 -14.12
C THR A 112 -7.59 -0.29 -15.46
N THR A 113 -8.00 -0.91 -16.57
CA THR A 113 -7.80 -0.32 -17.91
C THR A 113 -8.82 0.79 -18.14
N LEU A 114 -8.36 2.03 -18.34
CA LEU A 114 -9.24 3.19 -18.54
C LEU A 114 -9.53 3.46 -20.03
N ALA A 115 -8.55 3.21 -20.90
CA ALA A 115 -8.63 3.44 -22.34
C ALA A 115 -7.60 2.58 -23.08
N LYS A 116 -7.63 2.58 -24.43
CA LYS A 116 -6.75 1.77 -25.30
C LYS A 116 -5.26 1.83 -24.91
N ASN A 117 -4.79 2.99 -24.44
CA ASN A 117 -3.38 3.22 -24.07
C ASN A 117 -3.21 3.76 -22.64
N ARG A 118 -4.19 3.57 -21.74
CA ARG A 118 -4.10 4.08 -20.36
C ARG A 118 -4.56 3.03 -19.36
N ALA A 119 -3.73 2.78 -18.36
CA ALA A 119 -4.06 1.97 -17.19
C ALA A 119 -4.01 2.82 -15.93
N GLN A 120 -4.80 2.45 -14.93
CA GLN A 120 -4.74 2.99 -13.57
C GLN A 120 -4.40 1.85 -12.63
N LEU A 121 -3.37 2.06 -11.83
CA LEU A 121 -2.97 1.19 -10.74
C LEU A 121 -3.56 1.78 -9.46
N ASP A 122 -4.52 1.07 -8.88
CA ASP A 122 -5.13 1.41 -7.61
C ASP A 122 -4.56 0.48 -6.54
N LEU A 123 -3.96 1.07 -5.51
CA LEU A 123 -3.35 0.36 -4.40
C LEU A 123 -4.09 0.74 -3.11
N ILE A 124 -4.54 -0.28 -2.38
CA ILE A 124 -4.94 -0.14 -0.99
C ILE A 124 -3.82 -0.73 -0.16
N TYR A 125 -3.24 0.08 0.72
CA TYR A 125 -2.16 -0.30 1.62
C TYR A 125 -2.64 -0.18 3.07
N VAL A 126 -2.35 -1.17 3.91
CA VAL A 126 -2.74 -1.22 5.31
C VAL A 126 -1.52 -0.91 6.17
N HIS A 127 -1.60 0.18 6.91
CA HIS A 127 -0.59 0.63 7.86
C HIS A 127 -1.02 0.28 9.28
N GLU A 128 -0.14 -0.36 10.05
CA GLU A 128 -0.31 -0.60 11.48
C GLU A 128 0.31 0.57 12.25
N PRO A 129 -0.48 1.31 13.03
CA PRO A 129 0.05 2.30 13.95
C PRO A 129 0.94 1.62 15.01
N GLY A 130 2.11 2.19 15.27
CA GLY A 130 3.03 1.68 16.29
C GLY A 130 2.44 1.79 17.71
N GLN A 131 1.69 2.85 17.98
CA GLN A 131 1.02 3.06 19.26
C GLN A 131 -0.23 2.17 19.46
N ALA A 132 -0.24 1.36 20.52
CA ALA A 132 -1.37 0.50 20.86
C ALA A 132 -2.66 1.28 21.19
N TRP A 133 -2.53 2.44 21.86
CA TRP A 133 -3.69 3.29 22.18
C TRP A 133 -4.35 3.83 20.90
N LEU A 134 -3.56 4.18 19.88
CA LEU A 134 -4.06 4.70 18.61
C LEU A 134 -4.87 3.62 17.87
N ARG A 135 -4.42 2.36 17.90
CA ARG A 135 -5.20 1.23 17.36
C ARG A 135 -6.56 1.09 18.05
N LYS A 136 -6.63 1.24 19.37
CA LYS A 136 -7.92 1.21 20.11
C LYS A 136 -8.83 2.37 19.74
N VAL A 137 -8.29 3.58 19.63
CA VAL A 137 -9.06 4.76 19.18
C VAL A 137 -9.61 4.55 17.77
N LEU A 138 -8.81 3.98 16.86
CA LEU A 138 -9.25 3.66 15.49
C LEU A 138 -10.33 2.56 15.46
N GLN A 139 -10.23 1.54 16.33
CA GLN A 139 -11.27 0.52 16.46
C GLN A 139 -12.59 1.13 16.95
N LEU A 140 -12.53 2.00 17.96
CA LEU A 140 -13.72 2.67 18.51
C LEU A 140 -14.36 3.61 17.48
N SER A 141 -13.57 4.38 16.73
CA SER A 141 -14.11 5.26 15.69
C SER A 141 -14.71 4.47 14.52
N ALA A 142 -14.16 3.30 14.20
CA ALA A 142 -14.71 2.42 13.16
C ALA A 142 -16.10 1.88 13.52
N GLN A 143 -16.44 1.74 14.79
CA GLN A 143 -17.77 1.33 15.24
C GLN A 143 -18.85 2.40 15.02
N GLN A 144 -18.45 3.67 14.98
CA GLN A 144 -19.37 4.80 14.80
C GLN A 144 -19.65 5.14 13.33
N LEU A 145 -18.82 4.64 12.41
CA LEU A 145 -18.98 4.90 10.98
C LEU A 145 -19.99 3.94 10.36
N PRO A 146 -20.85 4.41 9.43
CA PRO A 146 -21.80 3.54 8.74
C PRO A 146 -21.05 2.41 8.03
N ALA A 147 -21.65 1.22 8.03
CA ALA A 147 -21.07 0.03 7.42
C ALA A 147 -20.76 0.29 5.93
N PHE A 148 -19.48 0.47 5.62
CA PHE A 148 -18.99 0.45 4.24
C PHE A 148 -19.06 -0.99 3.70
N ALA A 149 -19.04 -1.13 2.38
CA ALA A 149 -19.17 -2.43 1.69
C ALA A 149 -18.32 -3.52 2.38
N LYS A 150 -18.95 -4.65 2.71
CA LYS A 150 -18.39 -5.73 3.56
C LYS A 150 -17.06 -6.32 3.01
N ASN A 151 -16.83 -6.16 1.70
CA ASN A 151 -15.64 -6.68 0.99
C ASN A 151 -14.56 -5.61 0.79
N ASP A 152 -14.70 -4.42 1.35
CA ASP A 152 -13.69 -3.37 1.26
C ASP A 152 -12.56 -3.63 2.27
N LEU A 153 -11.36 -3.93 1.76
CA LEU A 153 -10.15 -4.11 2.56
C LEU A 153 -9.95 -2.95 3.54
N ALA A 154 -10.30 -1.72 3.14
CA ALA A 154 -10.17 -0.55 4.00
C ALA A 154 -11.11 -0.58 5.20
N ALA A 155 -12.33 -1.10 5.03
CA ALA A 155 -13.29 -1.26 6.11
C ALA A 155 -12.83 -2.34 7.11
N GLN A 156 -12.36 -3.48 6.60
CA GLN A 156 -11.85 -4.57 7.42
C GLN A 156 -10.58 -4.17 8.19
N ALA A 157 -9.68 -3.41 7.56
CA ALA A 157 -8.50 -2.85 8.21
C ALA A 157 -8.88 -1.93 9.39
N ARG A 158 -9.83 -1.01 9.19
CA ARG A 158 -10.29 -0.09 10.25
C ARG A 158 -10.93 -0.82 11.43
N GLN A 159 -11.74 -1.85 11.18
CA GLN A 159 -12.33 -2.68 12.25
C GLN A 159 -11.26 -3.37 13.11
N ARG A 160 -10.06 -3.60 12.55
CA ARG A 160 -8.91 -4.18 13.25
C ARG A 160 -8.00 -3.11 13.88
N GLY A 161 -8.33 -1.83 13.77
CA GLY A 161 -7.51 -0.72 14.28
C GLY A 161 -6.34 -0.35 13.37
N LEU A 162 -6.41 -0.71 12.10
CA LEU A 162 -5.40 -0.45 11.09
C LEU A 162 -5.83 0.73 10.20
N LEU A 163 -4.85 1.43 9.63
CA LEU A 163 -5.07 2.56 8.73
C LEU A 163 -4.93 2.10 7.27
N ALA A 164 -6.01 2.19 6.50
CA ALA A 164 -5.95 1.93 5.06
C ALA A 164 -5.61 3.22 4.29
N LEU A 165 -4.45 3.23 3.64
CA LEU A 165 -3.98 4.27 2.73
C LEU A 165 -4.34 3.85 1.29
N ARG A 166 -5.10 4.70 0.59
CA ARG A 166 -5.41 4.49 -0.83
C ARG A 166 -4.51 5.35 -1.70
N LEU A 167 -3.88 4.75 -2.69
CA LEU A 167 -2.98 5.40 -3.63
C LEU A 167 -3.41 5.00 -5.05
N SER A 168 -3.49 5.95 -5.95
CA SER A 168 -3.79 5.71 -7.35
C SER A 168 -2.70 6.30 -8.24
N HIS A 169 -2.30 5.56 -9.26
CA HIS A 169 -1.29 5.98 -10.21
C HIS A 169 -1.75 5.69 -11.63
N ARG A 170 -1.73 6.70 -12.49
CA ARG A 170 -2.14 6.57 -13.90
C ARG A 170 -0.90 6.39 -14.77
N VAL A 171 -0.96 5.41 -15.65
CA VAL A 171 0.14 4.98 -16.50
C VAL A 171 -0.31 5.01 -17.96
N VAL A 172 0.54 5.54 -18.84
CA VAL A 172 0.34 5.49 -20.29
C VAL A 172 1.05 4.23 -20.81
N LEU A 173 0.31 3.40 -21.54
CA LEU A 173 0.82 2.16 -22.13
C LEU A 173 1.41 2.46 -23.50
N HIS A 174 2.68 2.11 -23.72
CA HIS A 174 3.40 2.36 -24.98
C HIS A 174 3.48 1.13 -25.89
N ALA A 175 2.92 -0.01 -25.47
CA ALA A 175 3.24 -1.31 -26.04
C ALA A 175 2.41 -1.74 -27.27
N SER A 176 1.66 -0.85 -27.94
CA SER A 176 0.66 -1.31 -28.91
C SER A 176 1.09 -1.46 -30.37
N GLU A 177 2.36 -1.22 -30.76
CA GLU A 177 2.67 -1.16 -32.21
C GLU A 177 3.83 -2.02 -32.72
N VAL A 178 4.72 -2.51 -31.85
CA VAL A 178 5.93 -3.22 -32.33
C VAL A 178 5.65 -4.67 -32.75
N GLN A 179 4.56 -5.31 -32.28
CA GLN A 179 4.26 -6.71 -32.65
C GLN A 179 3.55 -6.87 -34.00
N ALA A 180 2.97 -5.81 -34.57
CA ALA A 180 2.35 -5.88 -35.89
C ALA A 180 3.40 -5.95 -37.01
N THR A 181 4.56 -5.31 -36.84
CA THR A 181 5.61 -5.25 -37.88
C THR A 181 6.53 -6.47 -37.88
N THR A 182 6.72 -7.16 -36.76
CA THR A 182 7.54 -8.39 -36.74
C THR A 182 6.86 -9.60 -37.39
N ARG A 183 5.52 -9.60 -37.51
CA ARG A 183 4.81 -10.61 -38.32
C ARG A 183 4.81 -10.28 -39.81
N ALA A 184 4.90 -9.01 -40.20
CA ALA A 184 4.99 -8.60 -41.60
C ALA A 184 6.41 -8.78 -42.20
N LEU A 185 7.46 -8.80 -41.38
CA LEU A 185 8.85 -9.02 -41.82
C LEU A 185 9.30 -10.49 -41.86
N LYS A 186 8.42 -11.45 -41.52
CA LYS A 186 8.75 -12.89 -41.58
C LYS A 186 8.40 -13.56 -42.92
N SER A 187 8.08 -12.77 -43.93
CA SER A 187 7.78 -13.26 -45.28
C SER A 187 8.45 -12.41 -46.35
N GLU A 188 9.79 -12.35 -46.40
CA GLU A 188 10.53 -12.16 -47.66
C GLU A 188 12.00 -12.64 -47.55
N PRO A 189 12.64 -13.05 -48.67
CA PRO A 189 13.88 -13.82 -48.69
C PRO A 189 15.13 -13.00 -49.05
N LYS A 190 16.28 -13.47 -48.52
CA LYS A 190 17.67 -13.32 -49.01
C LYS A 190 18.34 -11.93 -48.89
N PRO A 191 19.60 -11.85 -48.40
CA PRO A 191 20.20 -10.59 -47.98
C PRO A 191 20.93 -9.89 -49.13
N GLU A 192 20.64 -8.61 -49.34
CA GLU A 192 21.53 -7.68 -50.03
C GLU A 192 21.94 -6.55 -49.07
N ARG A 193 23.25 -6.37 -49.03
CA ARG A 193 24.06 -5.45 -48.22
C ARG A 193 23.65 -3.99 -48.47
N LEU A 194 23.39 -3.19 -47.42
CA LEU A 194 24.17 -1.98 -47.05
C LEU A 194 23.45 -1.09 -46.02
N GLU A 195 24.30 -0.45 -45.21
CA GLU A 195 24.16 0.88 -44.59
C GLU A 195 23.26 1.08 -43.36
N THR A 196 23.95 0.96 -42.21
CA THR A 196 23.60 1.45 -40.88
C THR A 196 23.41 2.98 -40.86
N ASN A 197 22.19 3.43 -40.61
CA ASN A 197 21.91 4.81 -40.21
C ASN A 197 21.23 4.82 -38.84
N THR A 198 22.04 5.00 -37.81
CA THR A 198 21.63 5.12 -36.40
C THR A 198 20.93 6.46 -36.16
N ARG A 199 19.59 6.46 -36.09
CA ARG A 199 18.81 7.58 -35.54
C ARG A 199 18.61 7.38 -34.04
N ALA A 200 19.15 8.32 -33.27
CA ALA A 200 19.00 8.40 -31.82
C ALA A 200 17.52 8.61 -31.43
N LEU A 201 17.01 7.76 -30.54
CA LEU A 201 15.71 7.91 -29.90
C LEU A 201 15.81 8.94 -28.77
N HIS A 202 15.12 10.06 -28.95
CA HIS A 202 15.03 11.14 -27.96
C HIS A 202 13.97 10.77 -26.90
N VAL A 203 14.41 10.32 -25.73
CA VAL A 203 13.53 10.02 -24.59
C VAL A 203 13.25 11.32 -23.84
N SER A 204 11.99 11.79 -23.87
CA SER A 204 11.54 12.94 -23.08
C SER A 204 10.91 12.46 -21.77
N ASN A 205 11.56 12.72 -20.65
CA ASN A 205 11.06 12.41 -19.31
C ASN A 205 10.12 13.52 -18.84
N ASN A 206 8.82 13.39 -19.09
CA ASN A 206 7.81 14.27 -18.49
C ASN A 206 7.45 13.79 -17.08
N PHE A 207 7.82 14.59 -16.09
CA PHE A 207 7.50 14.38 -14.67
C PHE A 207 5.99 14.61 -14.47
N VAL A 208 5.26 13.59 -14.02
CA VAL A 208 3.82 13.68 -13.73
C VAL A 208 3.64 14.07 -12.26
N THR A 209 2.99 15.21 -12.03
CA THR A 209 2.52 15.65 -10.71
C THR A 209 1.31 14.82 -10.28
N SER A 210 1.45 14.11 -9.17
CA SER A 210 0.37 13.35 -8.53
C SER A 210 -0.73 14.29 -8.05
N SER A 211 -1.85 14.38 -8.77
CA SER A 211 -3.01 15.16 -8.31
C SER A 211 -3.87 14.33 -7.36
N LEU A 212 -4.14 14.90 -6.18
CA LEU A 212 -5.02 14.34 -5.17
C LEU A 212 -6.47 14.53 -5.62
N SER A 213 -7.04 13.57 -6.35
CA SER A 213 -8.42 13.65 -6.81
C SER A 213 -9.37 13.09 -5.74
N ALA A 214 -10.10 13.97 -5.06
CA ALA A 214 -11.26 13.62 -4.27
C ALA A 214 -12.45 13.37 -5.23
N GLN A 215 -12.91 12.13 -5.32
CA GLN A 215 -13.97 11.75 -6.26
C GLN A 215 -15.35 11.76 -5.58
N PRO A 216 -16.41 12.28 -6.24
CA PRO A 216 -17.75 12.39 -5.66
C PRO A 216 -18.55 11.08 -5.74
N ARG A 217 -19.43 10.88 -4.75
CA ARG A 217 -20.32 9.73 -4.56
C ARG A 217 -21.36 9.62 -5.67
N GLY A 218 -21.39 8.48 -6.37
CA GLY A 218 -22.55 8.01 -7.12
C GLY A 218 -23.41 7.10 -6.24
N VAL A 219 -24.68 7.48 -6.07
CA VAL A 219 -25.73 6.70 -5.40
C VAL A 219 -26.36 5.76 -6.43
N ASN A 220 -26.57 4.48 -6.12
CA ASN A 220 -27.65 3.66 -6.67
C ASN A 220 -27.89 2.38 -5.83
N PRO A 221 -29.10 1.78 -5.92
CA PRO A 221 -29.71 1.07 -4.81
C PRO A 221 -29.77 -0.47 -4.93
N ALA A 222 -29.80 -1.08 -3.74
CA ALA A 222 -30.49 -2.31 -3.29
C ALA A 222 -30.69 -3.51 -4.24
N VAL A 223 -30.11 -4.66 -3.85
CA VAL A 223 -30.70 -6.00 -4.02
C VAL A 223 -30.35 -6.87 -2.79
N ASN A 224 -31.38 -7.46 -2.17
CA ASN A 224 -31.32 -8.38 -1.03
C ASN A 224 -31.16 -9.85 -1.50
N ALA A 225 -30.38 -10.67 -0.77
CA ALA A 225 -30.76 -12.05 -0.37
C ALA A 225 -29.68 -12.70 0.55
N PRO A 226 -30.04 -13.66 1.44
CA PRO A 226 -29.19 -14.16 2.53
C PRO A 226 -28.68 -15.62 2.34
N GLN A 227 -27.67 -16.02 3.16
CA GLN A 227 -27.43 -17.35 3.81
C GLN A 227 -25.94 -17.73 3.90
N GLN A 228 -25.38 -17.84 5.11
CA GLN A 228 -25.18 -19.05 5.95
C GLN A 228 -24.06 -19.97 5.40
N SER A 229 -22.86 -19.90 6.00
CA SER A 229 -22.33 -20.79 7.05
C SER A 229 -21.63 -22.03 6.51
N SER A 230 -20.33 -22.19 6.77
CA SER A 230 -19.82 -23.28 7.60
C SER A 230 -18.29 -23.16 7.77
N ILE A 231 -17.85 -23.29 9.02
CA ILE A 231 -16.46 -23.38 9.44
C ILE A 231 -16.00 -24.82 9.25
N LYS A 232 -14.84 -25.05 8.62
CA LYS A 232 -14.03 -26.24 8.87
C LYS A 232 -12.56 -25.93 8.66
N ALA A 233 -11.80 -26.04 9.74
CA ALA A 233 -10.36 -25.98 9.76
C ALA A 233 -9.76 -27.33 9.35
N ALA A 234 -8.75 -27.31 8.49
CA ALA A 234 -7.70 -28.34 8.47
C ALA A 234 -6.43 -27.73 7.87
N ALA A 235 -5.35 -27.89 8.62
CA ALA A 235 -4.00 -27.48 8.28
C ALA A 235 -3.37 -28.45 7.27
N SER A 236 -2.72 -27.90 6.25
CA SER A 236 -1.59 -28.52 5.57
C SER A 236 -0.89 -27.46 4.73
N ALA A 237 0.30 -27.07 5.19
CA ALA A 237 1.23 -26.22 4.46
C ALA A 237 1.77 -26.97 3.24
N GLY A 238 1.42 -26.48 2.05
CA GLY A 238 2.00 -26.86 0.77
C GLY A 238 1.96 -25.63 -0.12
N LEU A 239 3.10 -24.95 -0.27
CA LEU A 239 3.28 -23.86 -1.22
C LEU A 239 3.34 -24.44 -2.64
N SER A 240 2.18 -24.63 -3.25
CA SER A 240 2.06 -24.87 -4.69
C SER A 240 1.72 -23.55 -5.38
N GLN A 241 2.74 -23.01 -6.03
CA GLN A 241 2.68 -21.83 -6.89
C GLN A 241 2.27 -22.29 -8.30
N GLU A 242 0.99 -22.57 -8.49
CA GLU A 242 0.44 -22.75 -9.84
C GLU A 242 -1.07 -22.46 -9.82
N GLN A 243 -1.43 -21.20 -10.06
CA GLN A 243 -2.78 -20.88 -10.52
C GLN A 243 -2.76 -19.64 -11.42
N LEU A 244 -2.98 -19.96 -12.69
CA LEU A 244 -2.94 -19.10 -13.86
C LEU A 244 -4.35 -18.54 -14.15
N ALA A 245 -4.40 -17.26 -14.52
CA ALA A 245 -5.42 -16.62 -15.35
C ALA A 245 -6.87 -16.52 -14.82
N GLN A 246 -7.14 -15.45 -14.07
CA GLN A 246 -8.48 -14.85 -13.99
C GLN A 246 -8.35 -13.31 -14.12
N PRO A 247 -9.08 -12.64 -15.03
CA PRO A 247 -8.78 -11.27 -15.45
C PRO A 247 -9.10 -10.16 -14.43
N ASP A 248 -9.67 -10.48 -13.26
CA ASP A 248 -10.00 -9.52 -12.18
C ASP A 248 -9.26 -9.80 -10.87
N GLN A 249 -8.16 -10.57 -10.89
CA GLN A 249 -7.42 -10.89 -9.67
C GLN A 249 -6.63 -9.69 -9.14
N ALA A 250 -7.19 -9.08 -8.09
CA ALA A 250 -6.47 -8.17 -7.23
C ALA A 250 -5.26 -8.89 -6.61
N LEU A 251 -4.07 -8.39 -6.90
CA LEU A 251 -2.82 -8.96 -6.41
C LEU A 251 -2.59 -8.45 -5.00
N CYS A 252 -2.39 -9.36 -4.04
CA CYS A 252 -2.19 -9.02 -2.63
C CYS A 252 -0.74 -9.32 -2.21
N GLY A 253 -0.14 -8.42 -1.43
CA GLY A 253 1.11 -8.70 -0.70
C GLY A 253 1.20 -7.78 0.51
N VAL A 254 2.33 -7.74 1.24
CA VAL A 254 2.32 -7.16 2.61
C VAL A 254 3.59 -6.33 2.96
N LEU A 255 3.54 -5.49 4.01
CA LEU A 255 4.61 -4.60 4.52
C LEU A 255 4.31 -4.02 5.91
N LEU A 256 5.31 -3.91 6.81
CA LEU A 256 5.39 -2.88 7.86
C LEU A 256 6.70 -2.90 8.64
N CYS A 257 7.02 -1.72 9.18
CA CYS A 257 8.23 -1.33 9.88
C CYS A 257 8.49 -2.14 11.16
N CYS A 258 9.76 -2.47 11.40
CA CYS A 258 10.23 -2.88 12.71
C CYS A 258 10.44 -1.65 13.61
N PRO A 259 9.95 -1.64 14.86
CA PRO A 259 10.59 -0.81 15.89
C PRO A 259 12.02 -1.34 16.16
N PRO A 260 12.96 -0.50 16.60
CA PRO A 260 14.29 -0.93 17.05
C PRO A 260 14.21 -1.89 18.24
#